data_AF-A0A3A3A140-F1
#
_entry.id   AF-A0A3A3A140-F1
#
_cell.length_a   1.000
_cell.length_b   1.000
_cell.length_c   1.000
_cell.angle_alpha   90.00
_cell.angle_beta   90.00
_cell.angle_gamma   90.00
#
_symmetry.space_group_name_H-M   'P 1'
#
loop_
_entity.id
_entity.type
_entity.pdbx_description
1 polymer ?
#
loop_
_entity_poly.entity_id
_entity_poly.type
_entity_poly.pdbx_seq_one_letter_code
_entity_poly.pdbx_strand_id
1 'polypeptide(L)'
;MITPVMIAHIHWGTYLFFAAWNAFFIPVIWFFYPETAGRSLEEIDLIFAKGYTEKMSYVRAARELPRLSEDEIEQKAAEYGVLDHLEKADRAAEHDPTAAPRVGGTDP
;
A
#
# COMPACT_ATOMS: atom_id res chain seq x y z
N MET A 1 12.73 15.45 -19.67
CA MET A 1 11.54 16.07 -19.03
C MET A 1 10.51 16.39 -20.11
N ILE A 2 9.25 16.00 -19.95
CA ILE A 2 8.19 16.18 -20.96
C ILE A 2 7.45 17.53 -20.86
N THR A 3 7.38 18.08 -19.65
CA THR A 3 6.72 19.35 -19.34
C THR A 3 7.12 20.53 -20.24
N PRO A 4 8.41 20.81 -20.53
CA PRO A 4 8.77 21.95 -21.40
C PRO A 4 8.28 21.78 -22.85
N VAL A 5 8.23 20.54 -23.36
CA VAL A 5 7.72 20.22 -24.70
C VAL A 5 6.21 20.49 -24.77
N MET A 6 5.46 20.09 -23.74
CA MET A 6 4.01 20.32 -23.68
C MET A 6 3.67 21.81 -23.64
N ILE A 7 4.39 22.60 -22.85
CA ILE A 7 4.18 24.05 -22.77
C ILE A 7 4.51 24.73 -24.11
N ALA A 8 5.55 24.28 -24.81
CA ALA A 8 5.95 24.83 -26.10
C ALA A 8 4.93 24.56 -27.22
N HIS A 9 4.27 23.39 -27.21
CA HIS A 9 3.36 22.97 -28.29
C HIS A 9 1.88 23.18 -27.99
N ILE A 10 1.46 23.04 -26.72
CA ILE A 10 0.05 23.02 -26.30
C ILE A 10 -0.27 24.25 -25.41
N HIS A 11 0.75 25.03 -25.04
CA HIS A 11 0.63 26.26 -24.25
C HIS A 11 -0.25 26.06 -23.00
N TRP A 12 -1.34 26.81 -22.89
CA TRP A 12 -2.28 26.76 -21.77
C TRP A 12 -2.99 25.41 -21.63
N GLY A 13 -3.12 24.63 -22.72
CA GLY A 13 -3.73 23.30 -22.70
C GLY A 13 -2.95 22.29 -21.85
N THR A 14 -1.67 22.56 -21.58
CA THR A 14 -0.85 21.77 -20.64
C THR A 14 -1.45 21.76 -19.23
N TYR A 15 -1.98 22.90 -18.76
CA TYR A 15 -2.61 23.00 -17.44
C TYR A 15 -3.89 22.19 -17.38
N LEU A 16 -4.69 22.21 -18.45
CA LEU A 16 -5.94 21.45 -18.52
C LEU A 16 -5.67 19.93 -18.55
N PHE A 17 -4.63 19.50 -19.27
CA PHE A 17 -4.19 18.10 -19.27
C PHE A 17 -3.83 17.64 -17.85
N PHE A 18 -2.99 18.39 -17.13
CA PHE A 18 -2.62 18.02 -15.77
C PHE A 18 -3.80 18.08 -14.81
N ALA A 19 -4.70 19.05 -14.95
CA ALA A 19 -5.92 19.12 -14.14
C ALA A 19 -6.80 17.88 -14.35
N ALA A 20 -7.02 17.47 -15.61
CA ALA A 20 -7.79 16.27 -15.94
C ALA A 20 -7.11 14.99 -15.44
N TRP A 21 -5.79 14.89 -15.57
CA TRP A 21 -5.02 13.74 -15.11
C TRP A 21 -5.04 13.62 -13.58
N ASN A 22 -4.92 14.73 -12.86
CA ASN A 22 -5.07 14.76 -11.40
C ASN A 22 -6.50 14.40 -10.99
N ALA A 23 -7.51 14.96 -11.66
CA ALA A 23 -8.91 14.65 -11.39
C ALA A 23 -9.22 13.17 -11.63
N PHE A 24 -8.59 12.55 -12.63
CA PHE A 24 -8.68 11.11 -12.87
C PHE A 24 -8.03 10.27 -11.76
N PHE A 25 -6.93 10.72 -11.17
CA PHE A 25 -6.30 10.01 -10.06
C PHE A 25 -7.09 10.06 -8.75
N ILE A 26 -7.89 11.10 -8.50
CA ILE A 26 -8.70 11.22 -7.29
C ILE A 26 -9.56 9.97 -7.02
N PRO A 27 -10.42 9.50 -7.96
CA PRO A 27 -11.22 8.29 -7.74
C PRO A 27 -10.33 7.04 -7.63
N VAL A 28 -9.26 6.94 -8.41
CA VAL A 28 -8.33 5.79 -8.34
C VAL A 28 -7.74 5.67 -6.95
N ILE A 29 -7.22 6.76 -6.39
CA ILE A 29 -6.67 6.78 -5.04
C ILE A 29 -7.77 6.41 -4.03
N TRP A 30 -8.96 6.99 -4.15
CA TRP A 30 -10.06 6.73 -3.23
C TRP A 30 -10.53 5.27 -3.19
N PHE A 31 -10.50 4.56 -4.34
CA PHE A 31 -10.94 3.16 -4.43
C PHE A 31 -9.85 2.14 -4.11
N PHE A 32 -8.59 2.43 -4.44
CA PHE A 32 -7.51 1.44 -4.38
C PHE A 32 -6.52 1.64 -3.23
N TYR A 33 -6.40 2.86 -2.68
CA TYR A 33 -5.44 3.14 -1.63
C TYR A 33 -6.12 3.14 -0.25
N PRO A 34 -5.72 2.24 0.67
CA PRO A 34 -6.22 2.25 2.04
C PRO A 34 -5.67 3.45 2.82
N GLU A 35 -6.42 3.91 3.82
CA GLU A 35 -5.97 4.96 4.74
C GLU A 35 -4.94 4.40 5.72
N THR A 36 -3.72 4.93 5.69
CA THR A 36 -2.60 4.51 6.54
C THR A 36 -2.17 5.60 7.53
N ALA A 37 -2.77 6.79 7.51
CA ALA A 37 -2.38 7.87 8.41
C ALA A 37 -2.69 7.56 9.88
N GLY A 38 -1.66 7.68 10.73
CA GLY A 38 -1.77 7.43 12.16
C GLY A 38 -2.02 5.96 12.50
N ARG A 39 -1.42 5.05 11.73
CA ARG A 39 -1.34 3.62 11.99
C ARG A 39 0.12 3.21 12.21
N SER A 40 0.37 2.23 13.07
CA SER A 40 1.68 1.58 13.18
C SER A 40 1.95 0.68 11.96
N LEU A 41 3.21 0.30 11.74
CA LEU A 41 3.55 -0.67 10.68
C LEU A 41 2.85 -2.02 10.90
N GLU A 42 2.75 -2.45 12.16
CA GLU A 42 2.09 -3.71 12.52
C GLU A 42 0.58 -3.66 12.25
N GLU A 43 -0.08 -2.51 12.48
CA GLU A 43 -1.49 -2.33 12.10
C GLU A 43 -1.68 -2.38 10.58
N ILE A 44 -0.71 -1.88 9.82
CA ILE A 44 -0.75 -1.94 8.35
C ILE A 44 -0.62 -3.39 7.87
N ASP A 45 0.30 -4.15 8.45
CA ASP A 45 0.44 -5.58 8.14
C ASP A 45 -0.83 -6.36 8.48
N LEU A 46 -1.49 -6.00 9.59
CA LEU A 46 -2.79 -6.57 9.98
C LEU A 46 -3.91 -6.24 8.99
N ILE A 47 -3.93 -5.02 8.44
CA ILE A 47 -4.88 -4.62 7.39
C ILE A 47 -4.68 -5.47 6.12
N PHE A 48 -3.43 -5.73 5.74
CA PHE A 48 -3.13 -6.60 4.60
C PHE A 48 -3.51 -8.05 4.88
N ALA A 49 -3.19 -8.57 6.07
CA ALA A 49 -3.57 -9.91 6.49
C ALA A 49 -5.09 -10.09 6.49
N LYS A 50 -5.85 -9.17 7.09
CA LYS A 50 -7.31 -9.21 7.07
C LYS A 50 -7.86 -9.19 5.64
N GLY A 51 -7.34 -8.30 4.79
CA GLY A 51 -7.74 -8.23 3.39
C GLY A 51 -7.53 -9.55 2.63
N TYR A 52 -6.39 -10.20 2.89
CA TYR A 52 -6.05 -11.49 2.28
C TYR A 52 -6.92 -12.64 2.81
N THR A 53 -7.01 -12.77 4.14
CA THR A 53 -7.72 -13.86 4.81
C THR A 53 -9.22 -13.81 4.55
N GLU A 54 -9.82 -12.62 4.59
CA GLU A 54 -11.26 -12.42 4.36
C GLU A 54 -11.60 -12.16 2.88
N LYS A 55 -10.61 -12.23 1.97
CA LYS A 55 -10.74 -11.99 0.52
C LYS A 55 -11.49 -10.70 0.18
N MET A 56 -11.14 -9.62 0.87
CA MET A 56 -11.73 -8.29 0.66
C MET A 56 -10.70 -7.28 0.18
N SER A 57 -11.15 -6.11 -0.28
CA SER A 57 -10.22 -5.05 -0.66
C SER A 57 -9.50 -4.49 0.57
N TYR A 58 -8.21 -4.16 0.43
CA TYR A 58 -7.43 -3.56 1.51
C TYR A 58 -8.01 -2.23 1.99
N VAL A 59 -8.62 -1.46 1.08
CA VAL A 59 -9.36 -0.23 1.42
C VAL A 59 -10.52 -0.51 2.37
N ARG A 60 -11.23 -1.63 2.15
CA ARG A 60 -12.32 -2.04 3.05
C ARG A 60 -11.77 -2.58 4.37
N ALA A 61 -10.73 -3.41 4.32
CA ALA A 61 -10.07 -3.93 5.51
C ALA A 61 -9.60 -2.79 6.44
N ALA A 62 -8.96 -1.76 5.87
CA ALA A 62 -8.49 -0.57 6.59
C ALA A 62 -9.62 0.25 7.24
N ARG A 63 -10.80 0.30 6.61
CA ARG A 63 -11.98 1.02 7.13
C ARG A 63 -12.67 0.26 8.27
N GLU A 64 -12.67 -1.06 8.23
CA GLU A 64 -13.35 -1.90 9.22
C GLU A 64 -12.49 -2.22 10.45
N LEU A 65 -11.16 -2.24 10.32
CA LEU A 65 -10.26 -2.42 11.45
C LEU A 65 -10.23 -1.15 12.31
N PRO A 66 -10.60 -1.18 13.60
CA PRO A 66 -10.38 -0.05 14.49
C PRO A 66 -8.88 0.15 14.72
N ARG A 67 -8.49 1.30 15.30
CA ARG A 67 -7.13 1.46 15.83
C ARG A 67 -6.98 0.60 17.07
N LEU A 68 -5.88 -0.15 17.15
CA LEU A 68 -5.64 -1.16 18.17
C LEU A 68 -4.43 -0.75 19.03
N SER A 69 -4.44 -1.12 20.31
CA SER A 69 -3.21 -1.09 21.12
C SER A 69 -2.26 -2.22 20.72
N GLU A 70 -0.99 -2.15 21.12
CA GLU A 70 0.00 -3.19 20.85
C GLU A 70 -0.48 -4.59 21.29
N ASP A 71 -1.06 -4.70 22.50
CA ASP A 71 -1.61 -5.97 23.01
C ASP A 71 -2.77 -6.51 22.15
N GLU A 72 -3.60 -5.62 21.60
CA GLU A 72 -4.71 -5.99 20.72
C GLU A 72 -4.23 -6.38 19.31
N ILE A 73 -3.13 -5.77 18.83
CA ILE A 73 -2.48 -6.12 17.57
C ILE A 73 -1.97 -7.55 17.64
N GLU A 74 -1.29 -7.93 18.71
CA GLU A 74 -0.75 -9.30 18.88
C GLU A 74 -1.88 -10.35 18.88
N GLN A 75 -2.98 -10.09 19.58
CA GLN A 75 -4.14 -10.99 19.60
C GLN A 75 -4.76 -11.17 18.22
N LYS A 76 -4.95 -10.07 17.47
CA LYS A 76 -5.50 -10.15 16.11
C LYS A 76 -4.51 -10.75 15.12
N ALA A 77 -3.22 -10.50 15.28
CA ALA A 77 -2.18 -11.12 14.46
C ALA A 77 -2.18 -12.64 14.65
N ALA A 78 -2.38 -13.13 15.87
CA ALA A 78 -2.56 -14.55 16.16
C ALA A 78 -3.86 -15.11 15.55
N GLU A 79 -4.98 -14.38 15.66
CA GLU A 79 -6.27 -14.76 15.06
C GLU A 79 -6.18 -14.91 13.53
N TYR A 80 -5.55 -13.94 12.87
CA TYR A 80 -5.38 -13.95 11.42
C TYR A 80 -4.20 -14.83 10.94
N GLY A 81 -3.49 -15.49 11.86
CA GLY A 81 -2.33 -16.35 11.53
C GLY A 81 -1.16 -15.58 10.90
N VAL A 82 -1.04 -14.28 11.18
CA VAL A 82 -0.03 -13.39 10.57
C VAL A 82 1.38 -13.85 10.92
N LEU A 83 1.62 -14.25 12.17
CA LEU A 83 2.92 -14.74 12.63
C LEU A 83 3.40 -15.96 11.81
N ASP A 84 2.52 -16.92 11.53
CA ASP A 84 2.85 -18.09 10.70
C ASP A 84 3.22 -17.69 9.27
N HIS A 85 2.60 -16.64 8.74
CA HIS A 85 2.85 -16.13 7.39
C HIS A 85 4.14 -15.31 7.32
N LEU A 86 4.43 -14.48 8.33
CA LEU A 86 5.69 -13.74 8.46
C LEU A 86 6.86 -14.69 8.64
N GLU A 87 6.76 -15.69 9.53
CA GLU A 87 7.81 -16.70 9.72
C GLU A 87 8.06 -17.54 8.46
N LYS A 88 7.02 -17.81 7.65
CA LYS A 88 7.18 -18.51 6.37
C LYS A 88 7.82 -17.61 5.33
N ALA A 89 7.48 -16.32 5.29
CA ALA A 89 8.10 -15.35 4.40
C ALA A 89 9.58 -15.15 4.75
N ASP A 90 9.91 -15.00 6.04
CA ASP A 90 11.28 -14.86 6.54
C ASP A 90 12.10 -16.12 6.26
N ARG A 91 11.57 -17.33 6.55
CA ARG A 91 12.24 -18.59 6.20
C ARG A 91 12.43 -18.78 4.69
N ALA A 92 11.46 -18.34 3.88
CA ALA A 92 11.59 -18.37 2.43
C ALA A 92 12.66 -17.39 1.95
N ALA A 93 12.76 -16.20 2.55
CA ALA A 93 13.78 -15.20 2.24
C ALA A 93 15.18 -15.63 2.70
N GLU A 94 15.29 -16.35 3.82
CA GLU A 94 16.54 -16.90 4.33
C GLU A 94 17.03 -18.09 3.48
N HIS A 95 16.10 -18.93 2.99
CA HIS A 95 16.44 -20.09 2.17
C HIS A 95 16.72 -19.74 0.69
N ASP A 96 16.08 -18.71 0.15
CA ASP A 96 16.37 -18.16 -1.17
C ASP A 96 16.52 -16.63 -1.09
N PRO A 97 17.76 -16.10 -0.98
CA PRO A 97 18.00 -14.65 -0.93
C PRO A 97 17.60 -13.90 -2.21
N THR A 98 17.15 -14.61 -3.25
CA THR A 98 16.62 -14.03 -4.50
C THR A 98 15.10 -13.81 -4.45
N ALA A 99 14.40 -14.43 -3.49
CA ALA A 99 12.94 -14.40 -3.37
C ALA A 99 12.40 -13.15 -2.66
N ALA A 100 13.26 -12.38 -1.99
CA ALA A 100 12.87 -11.08 -1.44
C ALA A 100 12.32 -10.19 -2.58
N PRO A 101 11.16 -9.53 -2.41
CA PRO A 101 10.72 -8.54 -3.36
C PRO A 101 11.83 -7.51 -3.43
N ARG A 102 12.45 -7.35 -4.61
CA ARG A 102 13.48 -6.34 -4.83
C ARG A 102 12.81 -4.97 -4.65
N VAL A 103 12.78 -4.49 -3.42
CA VAL A 103 12.57 -3.08 -3.10
C VAL A 103 13.75 -2.41 -3.78
N GLY A 104 13.49 -1.87 -4.97
CA GLY A 104 14.47 -1.21 -5.80
C GLY A 104 15.04 -0.02 -5.05
N GLY A 105 16.13 -0.28 -4.33
CA GLY A 105 17.05 0.75 -3.88
C GLY A 105 17.61 1.43 -5.12
N THR A 106 17.28 2.70 -5.25
CA THR A 106 17.98 3.65 -6.11
C THR A 106 19.39 3.84 -5.55
N ASP A 107 20.39 3.32 -6.25
CA ASP A 107 21.77 3.78 -6.18
C ASP A 107 21.92 5.14 -6.92
N PRO A 108 22.98 5.91 -6.65
CA PRO A 108 22.97 7.27 -6.09
C PRO A 108 22.66 8.44 -7.05
#